data_AF-A0A6M0SL82-F1
#
_entry.id   AF-A0A6M0SL82-F1
#
_cell.length_a   1.000
_cell.length_b   1.000
_cell.length_c   1.000
_cell.angle_alpha   90.00
_cell.angle_beta   90.00
_cell.angle_gamma   90.00
#
_symmetry.space_group_name_H-M   'P 1'
#
loop_
_entity.id
_entity.type
_entity.pdbx_description
1 polymer ?
#
loop_
_entity_poly.entity_id
_entity_poly.type
_entity_poly.pdbx_seq_one_letter_code
_entity_poly.pdbx_strand_id
1 'polypeptide(L)'
;MINYYELKYLVTETFYENILQEKYTIGQSAGRCFVEFYNEITLNNIESLIVYSTVLARIAKHEKNVLGSFKKEVKSMNDLANEKDIFNVVKTDEVEALKEDVDYINSKINK
;
A
#
# COMPACT_ATOMS: atom_id res chain seq x y z
N MET A 1 -3.85 15.63 12.04
CA MET A 1 -2.64 14.84 12.32
C MET A 1 -2.91 13.47 11.72
N ILE A 2 -2.10 13.04 10.76
CA ILE A 2 -2.31 11.76 10.07
C ILE A 2 -1.96 10.66 11.06
N ASN A 3 -2.85 9.70 11.25
CA ASN A 3 -2.59 8.57 12.13
C ASN A 3 -2.10 7.40 11.28
N TYR A 4 -0.79 7.35 11.03
CA TYR A 4 -0.14 6.35 10.18
C TYR A 4 -0.55 4.92 10.54
N TYR A 5 -0.46 4.56 11.82
CA TYR A 5 -0.75 3.20 12.28
C TYR A 5 -2.24 2.86 12.18
N GLU A 6 -3.12 3.83 12.39
CA GLU A 6 -4.57 3.63 12.22
C GLU A 6 -4.92 3.37 10.76
N LEU A 7 -4.43 4.20 9.81
CA LEU A 7 -4.69 3.97 8.39
C LEU A 7 -4.07 2.65 7.91
N LYS A 8 -2.83 2.35 8.31
CA LYS A 8 -2.18 1.07 7.98
C LYS A 8 -2.93 -0.13 8.58
N TYR A 9 -3.48 0.02 9.79
CA TYR A 9 -4.32 -1.00 10.42
C TYR A 9 -5.60 -1.21 9.62
N LEU A 10 -6.36 -0.15 9.32
CA LEU A 10 -7.61 -0.23 8.56
C LEU A 10 -7.39 -0.89 7.19
N VAL A 11 -6.39 -0.44 6.43
CA VAL A 11 -6.07 -1.05 5.13
C VAL A 11 -5.69 -2.53 5.27
N THR A 12 -4.94 -2.90 6.31
CA THR A 12 -4.56 -4.29 6.56
C THR A 12 -5.77 -5.15 6.95
N GLU A 13 -6.63 -4.65 7.84
CA GLU A 13 -7.84 -5.32 8.30
C GLU A 13 -8.77 -5.56 7.12
N THR A 14 -9.15 -4.51 6.39
CA THR A 14 -9.99 -4.59 5.19
C THR A 14 -9.45 -5.61 4.16
N PHE A 15 -8.15 -5.62 3.92
CA PHE A 15 -7.53 -6.59 3.01
C PHE A 15 -7.76 -8.04 3.45
N TYR A 16 -7.61 -8.34 4.75
CA TYR A 16 -7.81 -9.70 5.25
C TYR A 16 -9.28 -10.06 5.46
N GLU A 17 -10.14 -9.10 5.79
CA GLU A 17 -11.60 -9.32 5.86
C GLU A 17 -12.15 -9.73 4.50
N ASN A 18 -11.75 -9.05 3.43
CA ASN A 18 -12.09 -9.42 2.05
C ASN A 18 -11.67 -10.87 1.72
N ILE A 19 -10.55 -11.36 2.25
CA ILE A 19 -10.08 -12.73 2.01
C ILE A 19 -10.87 -13.72 2.88
N LEU A 20 -11.00 -13.44 4.17
CA LEU A 20 -11.51 -14.38 5.15
C LEU A 20 -13.04 -14.48 5.13
N GLN A 21 -13.72 -13.35 4.99
CA GLN A 21 -15.17 -13.24 5.03
C GLN A 21 -15.75 -13.41 3.62
N GLU A 22 -15.29 -12.62 2.66
CA GLU A 22 -15.83 -12.60 1.29
C GLU A 22 -15.21 -13.66 0.35
N LYS A 23 -14.18 -14.39 0.82
CA LYS A 23 -13.47 -15.44 0.06
C LYS A 23 -12.81 -14.92 -1.23
N TYR A 24 -12.41 -13.66 -1.26
CA TYR A 24 -11.70 -13.08 -2.39
C TYR A 24 -10.28 -13.63 -2.51
N THR A 25 -9.78 -13.72 -3.74
CA THR A 25 -8.35 -13.94 -4.00
C THR A 25 -7.53 -12.74 -3.54
N ILE A 26 -6.21 -12.90 -3.42
CA ILE A 26 -5.28 -11.79 -3.09
C ILE A 26 -5.46 -10.61 -4.04
N GLY A 27 -5.56 -10.88 -5.35
CA GLY A 27 -5.76 -9.84 -6.35
C GLY A 27 -7.13 -9.14 -6.24
N GLN A 28 -8.20 -9.91 -5.98
CA GLN A 28 -9.54 -9.33 -5.78
C GLN A 28 -9.59 -8.47 -4.51
N SER A 29 -9.01 -8.94 -3.40
CA SER A 29 -8.92 -8.17 -2.16
C SER A 29 -8.11 -6.88 -2.34
N ALA A 30 -6.97 -6.94 -3.02
CA ALA A 30 -6.19 -5.75 -3.35
C ALA A 30 -6.99 -4.74 -4.19
N GLY A 31 -7.65 -5.22 -5.25
CA GLY A 31 -8.50 -4.37 -6.08
C GLY A 31 -9.63 -3.72 -5.29
N ARG A 32 -10.24 -4.47 -4.35
CA ARG A 32 -11.28 -3.95 -3.46
C ARG A 32 -10.74 -2.86 -2.53
N CYS A 33 -9.56 -3.06 -1.93
CA CYS A 33 -8.93 -2.05 -1.09
C CYS A 33 -8.68 -0.74 -1.85
N PHE A 34 -8.20 -0.80 -3.10
CA PHE A 34 -7.98 0.42 -3.89
C PHE A 34 -9.28 1.16 -4.24
N VAL A 35 -10.42 0.46 -4.29
CA VAL A 35 -11.74 1.08 -4.45
C VAL A 35 -12.23 1.68 -3.14
N GLU A 36 -12.06 1.00 -2.03
CA GLU A 36 -12.56 1.45 -0.72
C GLU A 36 -11.76 2.64 -0.17
N PHE A 37 -10.44 2.64 -0.35
CA PHE A 37 -9.55 3.74 0.04
C PHE A 37 -9.28 4.72 -1.11
N TYR A 38 -10.22 4.83 -2.06
CA TYR A 38 -10.07 5.70 -3.22
C TYR A 38 -9.88 7.17 -2.81
N ASN A 39 -10.56 7.63 -1.77
CA ASN A 39 -10.47 9.01 -1.31
C ASN A 39 -9.03 9.34 -0.88
N GLU A 40 -8.44 8.51 -0.03
CA GLU A 40 -7.05 8.62 0.45
C GLU A 40 -6.05 8.55 -0.71
N ILE A 41 -6.31 7.68 -1.70
CA ILE A 41 -5.47 7.55 -2.90
C ILE A 41 -5.50 8.83 -3.75
N THR A 42 -6.67 9.46 -3.93
CA THR A 42 -6.79 10.66 -4.76
C THR A 42 -6.18 11.92 -4.16
N LEU A 43 -5.84 11.91 -2.87
CA LEU A 43 -5.16 13.04 -2.23
C LEU A 43 -3.73 13.25 -2.74
N ASN A 44 -3.12 12.22 -3.34
CA ASN A 44 -1.74 12.22 -3.80
C ASN A 44 -0.76 12.77 -2.74
N ASN A 45 -0.85 12.22 -1.54
CA ASN A 45 -0.06 12.62 -0.38
C ASN A 45 0.43 11.38 0.40
N ILE A 46 0.91 11.58 1.63
CA ILE A 46 1.40 10.49 2.48
C ILE A 46 0.34 9.42 2.77
N GLU A 47 -0.94 9.75 2.84
CA GLU A 47 -2.03 8.77 3.03
C GLU A 47 -2.14 7.85 1.81
N SER A 48 -2.03 8.43 0.61
CA SER A 48 -1.97 7.67 -0.64
C SER A 48 -0.79 6.69 -0.63
N LEU A 49 0.39 7.14 -0.17
CA LEU A 49 1.57 6.28 -0.05
C LEU A 49 1.36 5.16 0.98
N ILE A 50 0.73 5.45 2.12
CA ILE A 50 0.39 4.45 3.15
C ILE A 50 -0.53 3.38 2.57
N VAL A 51 -1.59 3.77 1.86
CA VAL A 51 -2.53 2.83 1.23
C VAL A 51 -1.82 1.97 0.20
N TYR A 52 -1.11 2.60 -0.76
CA TYR A 52 -0.40 1.86 -1.81
C TYR A 52 0.61 0.88 -1.24
N SER A 53 1.52 1.34 -0.40
CA SER A 53 2.57 0.49 0.19
C SER A 53 1.98 -0.64 1.02
N THR A 54 0.94 -0.38 1.81
CA THR A 54 0.31 -1.42 2.65
C THR A 54 -0.33 -2.50 1.79
N VAL A 55 -1.18 -2.15 0.82
CA VAL A 55 -1.87 -3.14 -0.03
C VAL A 55 -0.84 -3.93 -0.86
N LEU A 56 0.08 -3.24 -1.53
CA LEU A 56 1.07 -3.88 -2.41
C LEU A 56 2.03 -4.77 -1.63
N ALA A 57 2.43 -4.41 -0.41
CA ALA A 57 3.26 -5.26 0.43
C ALA A 57 2.56 -6.58 0.80
N ARG A 58 1.23 -6.57 0.99
CA ARG A 58 0.46 -7.81 1.22
C ARG A 58 0.40 -8.68 -0.02
N ILE A 59 0.20 -8.10 -1.20
CA ILE A 59 0.27 -8.85 -2.47
C ILE A 59 1.66 -9.48 -2.63
N ALA A 60 2.71 -8.67 -2.46
CA ALA A 60 4.10 -9.10 -2.58
C ALA A 60 4.46 -10.24 -1.61
N LYS A 61 3.87 -10.23 -0.40
CA LYS A 61 4.08 -11.25 0.64
C LYS A 61 3.36 -12.56 0.33
N HIS A 62 2.11 -12.50 -0.15
CA HIS A 62 1.25 -13.68 -0.25
C HIS A 62 1.18 -14.28 -1.65
N GLU A 63 1.21 -13.45 -2.69
CA GLU A 63 1.07 -13.91 -4.07
C GLU A 63 1.84 -13.01 -5.03
N LYS A 64 3.18 -13.13 -5.00
CA LYS A 64 4.11 -12.34 -5.84
C LYS A 64 3.70 -12.28 -7.31
N ASN A 65 3.18 -13.37 -7.86
CA ASN A 65 2.80 -13.46 -9.28
C ASN A 65 1.66 -12.48 -9.63
N VAL A 66 0.80 -12.12 -8.67
CA VAL A 66 -0.29 -11.16 -8.85
C VAL A 66 0.21 -9.71 -8.83
N LEU A 67 1.34 -9.44 -8.17
CA LEU A 67 1.90 -8.08 -8.08
C LEU A 67 2.14 -7.45 -9.46
N GLY A 68 2.49 -8.27 -10.46
CA GLY A 68 2.68 -7.82 -11.84
C GLY A 68 1.43 -7.23 -12.50
N SER A 69 0.23 -7.55 -11.99
CA SER A 69 -1.04 -6.98 -12.46
C SER A 69 -1.26 -5.55 -11.92
N PHE A 70 -0.56 -5.16 -10.85
CA PHE A 70 -0.69 -3.87 -10.17
C PHE A 70 0.48 -2.92 -10.47
N LYS A 71 1.05 -3.00 -11.68
CA LYS A 71 2.19 -2.16 -12.10
C LYS A 71 1.89 -0.67 -12.06
N LYS A 72 0.63 -0.27 -12.30
CA LYS A 72 0.24 1.14 -12.27
C LYS A 72 0.30 1.68 -10.85
N GLU A 73 -0.22 0.92 -9.90
CA GLU A 73 -0.26 1.23 -8.47
C GLU A 73 1.15 1.23 -7.89
N VAL A 74 2.00 0.27 -8.30
CA VAL A 74 3.42 0.26 -7.91
C VAL A 74 4.16 1.48 -8.46
N LYS A 75 3.86 1.90 -9.69
CA LYS A 75 4.41 3.14 -10.24
C LYS A 75 3.95 4.35 -9.41
N SER A 76 2.66 4.48 -9.14
CA SER A 76 2.11 5.57 -8.31
C SER A 76 2.76 5.61 -6.91
N MET A 77 2.93 4.45 -6.27
CA MET A 77 3.64 4.33 -5.00
C MET A 77 5.08 4.87 -5.10
N ASN A 78 5.82 4.48 -6.14
CA ASN A 78 7.21 4.91 -6.33
C ASN A 78 7.30 6.40 -6.69
N ASP A 79 6.37 6.92 -7.49
CA ASP A 79 6.32 8.34 -7.83
C ASP A 79 6.13 9.17 -6.53
N LEU A 80 5.18 8.78 -5.67
CA LEU A 80 4.95 9.38 -4.35
C LEU A 80 6.17 9.26 -3.43
N ALA A 81 6.77 8.07 -3.31
CA ALA A 81 7.92 7.84 -2.43
C ALA A 81 9.18 8.65 -2.82
N ASN A 82 9.25 9.13 -4.06
CA ASN A 82 10.32 9.98 -4.56
C ASN A 82 10.02 11.48 -4.40
N GLU A 83 8.82 11.86 -3.97
CA GLU A 83 8.50 13.26 -3.69
C GLU A 83 9.27 13.75 -2.47
N LYS A 84 10.00 14.86 -2.62
CA LYS A 84 10.98 15.36 -1.65
C LYS A 84 10.39 15.59 -0.25
N ASP A 85 9.14 16.01 -0.17
CA ASP A 85 8.52 16.51 1.05
C ASP A 85 7.41 15.60 1.59
N ILE A 86 7.13 14.46 0.94
CA ILE A 86 6.01 13.58 1.33
C ILE A 86 6.15 13.04 2.76
N PHE A 87 7.38 12.86 3.23
CA PHE A 87 7.71 12.32 4.54
C PHE A 87 7.77 13.39 5.65
N ASN A 88 7.67 14.68 5.33
CA ASN A 88 7.84 15.76 6.32
C ASN A 88 6.71 15.82 7.37
N VAL A 89 5.62 15.10 7.14
CA VAL A 89 4.39 15.13 7.96
C VAL A 89 4.21 13.88 8.84
N VAL A 90 5.17 12.95 8.81
CA VAL A 90 5.18 11.70 9.59
C VAL A 90 6.46 11.58 10.41
N LYS A 91 6.45 10.73 11.44
CA LYS A 91 7.59 10.52 12.34
C LYS A 91 8.66 9.64 11.69
N THR A 92 9.89 9.71 12.20
CA THR A 92 11.04 8.98 11.64
C THR A 92 10.82 7.47 11.57
N ASP A 93 10.24 6.87 12.60
CA ASP A 93 9.90 5.44 12.66
C ASP A 93 8.84 5.06 11.61
N GLU A 94 7.86 5.92 11.38
CA GLU A 94 6.84 5.74 10.34
C GLU A 94 7.44 5.85 8.92
N VAL A 95 8.40 6.76 8.72
CA VAL A 95 9.17 6.89 7.46
C VAL A 95 9.98 5.64 7.18
N GLU A 96 10.69 5.11 8.18
CA GLU A 96 11.48 3.88 8.05
C GLU A 96 10.57 2.70 7.65
N ALA A 97 9.44 2.53 8.35
CA ALA A 97 8.49 1.47 8.03
C ALA A 97 7.89 1.58 6.62
N LEU A 98 7.62 2.80 6.13
CA LEU A 98 7.15 3.02 4.75
C LEU A 98 8.22 2.67 3.71
N LYS A 99 9.48 3.09 3.95
CA LYS A 99 10.59 2.77 3.06
C LYS A 99 10.87 1.28 3.01
N GLU A 100 10.80 0.59 4.13
CA GLU A 100 10.91 -0.87 4.18
C GLU A 100 9.83 -1.56 3.33
N ASP A 101 8.57 -1.12 3.42
CA ASP A 101 7.49 -1.64 2.59
C ASP A 101 7.76 -1.38 1.09
N VAL A 102 8.14 -0.15 0.72
CA VAL A 102 8.47 0.24 -0.67
C VAL A 102 9.63 -0.58 -1.23
N ASP A 103 10.72 -0.70 -0.48
CA ASP A 103 11.90 -1.46 -0.88
C ASP A 103 11.58 -2.96 -1.02
N TYR A 104 10.78 -3.49 -0.09
CA TYR A 104 10.31 -4.86 -0.17
C TYR A 104 9.51 -5.11 -1.45
N ILE A 105 8.52 -4.26 -1.77
CA ILE A 105 7.71 -4.37 -2.99
C ILE A 105 8.60 -4.29 -4.24
N ASN A 106 9.51 -3.32 -4.30
CA ASN A 106 10.41 -3.15 -5.43
C ASN A 106 11.37 -4.35 -5.61
N SER A 107 11.80 -4.98 -4.52
CA SER A 107 12.60 -6.21 -4.57
C SER A 107 11.84 -7.41 -5.14
N LYS A 108 10.50 -7.38 -5.08
CA LYS A 108 9.62 -8.46 -5.55
C LYS A 108 9.11 -8.24 -6.96
N ILE A 109 8.92 -6.99 -7.40
CA ILE A 109 8.41 -6.72 -8.74
C ILE A 109 9.48 -6.81 -9.84
N ASN A 110 10.74 -6.55 -9.50
CA ASN A 110 11.88 -6.56 -10.42
C ASN A 110 12.55 -7.95 -10.57
N LYS A 111 11.94 -9.01 -10.01
CA LYS A 111 12.41 -10.39 -10.06
C LYS A 111 11.35 -11.29 -10.68
#